data_AF-A0A6I1VXZ6-F1
#
_entry.id   AF-A0A6I1VXZ6-F1
#
_cell.length_a   1.000
_cell.length_b   1.000
_cell.length_c   1.000
_cell.angle_alpha   90.00
_cell.angle_beta   90.00
_cell.angle_gamma   90.00
#
_symmetry.space_group_name_H-M   'P 1'
#
loop_
_entity.id
_entity.type
_entity.pdbx_description
1 polymer ?
#
loop_
_entity_poly.entity_id
_entity_poly.type
_entity_poly.pdbx_seq_one_letter_code
_entity_poly.pdbx_strand_id
1 'polypeptide(L)'
;MPAIDNPLIDRFLDALWLEKGLSDNTRDAYRSDLALFNGWLQERGIELIDAGSELILDHLAWRLDQAYKPRSTARFLPGARGF
;
A
#
# COMPACT_ATOMS: atom_id res chain seq x y z
N MET A 1 3.10 1.73 13.28
CA MET A 1 4.11 1.61 12.22
C MET A 1 4.34 2.95 11.57
N PRO A 2 5.59 3.34 11.30
CA PRO A 2 5.88 4.54 10.54
C PRO A 2 5.43 4.36 9.08
N ALA A 3 4.85 5.40 8.49
CA ALA A 3 4.70 5.46 7.04
C ALA A 3 6.08 5.78 6.45
N ILE A 4 6.59 4.89 5.60
CA ILE A 4 7.89 5.09 4.94
C ILE A 4 7.61 5.31 3.45
N ASP A 5 7.93 6.50 2.96
CA ASP A 5 7.78 6.82 1.56
C ASP A 5 8.79 6.06 0.69
N ASN A 6 8.39 5.75 -0.54
CA ASN A 6 9.26 5.12 -1.53
C ASN A 6 8.97 5.72 -2.91
N PRO A 7 9.99 6.14 -3.69
CA PRO A 7 9.79 6.70 -5.03
C PRO A 7 9.01 5.80 -6.00
N LEU A 8 9.00 4.47 -5.77
CA LEU A 8 8.22 3.53 -6.57
C LEU A 8 6.72 3.70 -6.35
N ILE A 9 6.29 4.04 -5.12
CA ILE A 9 4.88 4.32 -4.80
C ILE A 9 4.41 5.50 -5.65
N ASP A 10 5.22 6.55 -5.75
CA ASP A 10 4.87 7.77 -6.47
C ASP A 10 4.74 7.51 -7.96
N ARG A 11 5.71 6.80 -8.55
CA ARG A 11 5.66 6.43 -9.97
C ARG A 11 4.45 5.55 -10.29
N PHE A 12 4.15 4.58 -9.42
CA PHE A 12 2.97 3.73 -9.59
C PHE A 12 1.68 4.54 -9.56
N LEU A 13 1.56 5.45 -8.59
CA LEU A 13 0.38 6.30 -8.46
C LEU A 13 0.22 7.29 -9.60
N ASP A 14 1.32 7.83 -10.12
CA ASP A 14 1.29 8.72 -11.29
C ASP A 14 0.86 7.97 -12.56
N ALA A 15 1.32 6.73 -12.74
CA ALA A 15 0.86 5.87 -13.84
C ALA A 15 -0.63 5.53 -13.70
N LEU A 16 -1.06 5.12 -12.50
CA LEU A 16 -2.46 4.79 -12.21
C LEU A 16 -3.39 6.01 -12.36
N TRP A 17 -2.90 7.20 -12.02
CA TRP A 17 -3.59 8.47 -12.22
C TRP A 17 -3.80 8.77 -13.71
N LEU A 18 -2.74 8.60 -14.51
CA LEU A 18 -2.81 8.80 -15.97
C LEU A 18 -3.80 7.84 -16.64
N GLU A 19 -3.81 6.58 -16.21
CA GLU A 19 -4.65 5.52 -16.79
C GLU A 19 -6.12 5.60 -16.36
N LYS A 20 -6.39 5.94 -15.09
CA LYS A 20 -7.72 5.80 -14.49
C LYS A 20 -8.38 7.12 -14.08
N GLY A 21 -7.70 8.25 -14.27
CA GLY A 21 -8.23 9.57 -13.92
C GLY A 21 -8.57 9.69 -12.44
N LEU A 22 -7.70 9.16 -11.56
CA LEU A 22 -7.92 9.20 -10.11
C LEU A 22 -8.03 10.64 -9.61
N SER A 23 -8.91 10.88 -8.65
CA SER A 23 -8.90 12.16 -7.92
C SER A 23 -7.66 12.27 -7.02
N ASP A 24 -7.20 13.49 -6.76
CA ASP A 24 -6.08 13.74 -5.84
C ASP A 24 -6.29 13.10 -4.47
N ASN A 25 -7.52 13.18 -3.94
CA ASN A 25 -7.88 12.55 -2.67
C ASN A 25 -7.71 11.02 -2.68
N THR A 26 -7.93 10.37 -3.84
CA THR A 26 -7.73 8.91 -3.97
C THR A 26 -6.26 8.57 -4.07
N ARG A 27 -5.47 9.40 -4.77
CA ARG A 27 -4.02 9.26 -4.85
C ARG A 27 -3.36 9.37 -3.48
N ASP A 28 -3.72 10.37 -2.69
CA ASP A 28 -3.15 10.60 -1.37
C ASP A 28 -3.53 9.50 -0.37
N ALA A 29 -4.74 8.96 -0.50
CA ALA A 29 -5.16 7.82 0.30
C ALA A 29 -4.37 6.55 -0.04
N TYR A 30 -4.15 6.26 -1.32
CA TYR A 30 -3.33 5.12 -1.74
C TYR A 30 -1.85 5.30 -1.38
N ARG A 31 -1.30 6.51 -1.52
CA ARG A 31 0.06 6.84 -1.07
C ARG A 31 0.23 6.50 0.41
N SER A 32 -0.70 6.97 1.24
CA SER A 32 -0.66 6.71 2.68
C SER A 32 -0.76 5.22 2.99
N ASP A 33 -1.66 4.51 2.31
CA ASP A 33 -1.87 3.07 2.50
C ASP A 33 -0.64 2.24 2.06
N LEU A 34 0.03 2.61 0.96
CA LEU A 34 1.24 1.97 0.45
C LEU A 34 2.49 2.32 1.28
N ALA A 35 2.60 3.55 1.78
CA ALA A 35 3.71 3.95 2.66
C ALA A 35 3.67 3.21 4.00
N LEU A 36 2.46 2.96 4.54
CA LEU A 36 2.28 2.11 5.72
C LEU A 36 2.65 0.64 5.43
N PHE A 37 2.36 0.14 4.23
CA PHE A 37 2.80 -1.19 3.82
C PHE A 37 4.32 -1.28 3.65
N ASN A 38 4.95 -0.28 3.05
CA ASN A 38 6.41 -0.21 2.96
C ASN A 38 7.07 -0.17 4.35
N GLY A 39 6.51 0.61 5.29
CA GLY A 39 6.94 0.57 6.69
C GLY A 39 6.85 -0.82 7.31
N TRP A 40 5.79 -1.56 6.99
CA TRP A 40 5.60 -2.94 7.46
C TRP A 40 6.59 -3.95 6.88
N LEU A 41 6.98 -3.77 5.61
CA LEU A 41 8.00 -4.58 4.94
C LEU A 41 9.40 -4.28 5.46
N GLN A 42 9.74 -3.01 5.66
CA GLN A 42 11.04 -2.56 6.17
C GLN A 42 11.31 -3.09 7.59
N GLU A 43 10.29 -3.17 8.45
CA GLU A 43 10.40 -3.83 9.77
C GLU A 43 10.77 -5.34 9.67
N ARG A 44 10.57 -5.96 8.50
CA ARG A 44 10.92 -7.36 8.20
C ARG A 44 12.18 -7.48 7.34
N GLY A 45 12.84 -6.37 7.02
CA GLY A 45 14.00 -6.34 6.13
C GLY A 45 13.68 -6.69 4.67
N ILE A 46 12.43 -6.44 4.25
CA ILE A 46 11.95 -6.71 2.89
C ILE A 46 11.84 -5.38 2.15
N GLU A 47 12.40 -5.33 0.94
CA GLU A 47 12.26 -4.19 0.05
C GLU A 47 10.91 -4.19 -0.65
N LEU A 48 10.37 -3.00 -0.90
CA LEU A 48 9.05 -2.85 -1.53
C LEU A 48 8.97 -3.51 -2.91
N ILE A 49 10.08 -3.56 -3.65
CA ILE A 49 10.15 -4.19 -4.97
C ILE A 49 10.05 -5.73 -4.92
N ASP A 50 10.38 -6.31 -3.77
CA ASP A 50 10.30 -7.76 -3.54
C ASP A 50 8.93 -8.16 -2.96
N ALA A 51 8.03 -7.19 -2.77
CA ALA A 51 6.70 -7.41 -2.22
C ALA A 51 5.78 -8.14 -3.21
N GLY A 52 5.72 -9.47 -3.12
CA GLY A 52 4.80 -10.30 -3.88
C GLY A 52 3.39 -10.42 -3.26
N SER A 53 2.52 -11.16 -3.94
CA SER A 53 1.15 -11.43 -3.47
C SER A 53 1.08 -12.11 -2.10
N GLU A 54 2.07 -12.93 -1.74
CA GLU A 54 2.18 -13.57 -0.42
C GLU A 54 2.31 -12.53 0.69
N LEU A 55 3.20 -11.55 0.53
CA LEU A 55 3.41 -10.48 1.51
C LEU A 55 2.21 -9.55 1.65
N ILE A 56 1.42 -9.39 0.58
CA ILE A 56 0.14 -8.66 0.64
C ILE A 56 -0.86 -9.44 1.51
N LEU A 57 -0.96 -10.76 1.35
CA LEU A 57 -1.85 -11.59 2.17
C LEU A 57 -1.41 -11.60 3.64
N ASP A 58 -0.10 -11.69 3.90
CA ASP A 58 0.46 -11.60 5.24
C ASP A 58 0.18 -10.26 5.89
N HIS A 59 0.28 -9.15 5.15
CA HIS A 59 -0.08 -7.83 5.65
C HIS A 59 -1.58 -7.73 5.95
N LEU A 60 -2.45 -8.32 5.13
CA LEU A 60 -3.89 -8.36 5.39
C LEU A 60 -4.22 -9.17 6.65
N ALA A 61 -3.55 -10.30 6.87
CA ALA A 61 -3.69 -11.10 8.09
C ALA A 61 -3.20 -10.30 9.31
N TRP A 62 -2.02 -9.67 9.21
CA TRP A 62 -1.49 -8.82 10.27
C TRP A 62 -2.43 -7.63 10.59
N ARG A 63 -3.00 -6.97 9.58
CA ARG A 63 -3.97 -5.87 9.79
C ARG A 63 -5.23 -6.34 10.53
N LEU A 64 -5.68 -7.57 10.26
CA LEU A 64 -6.82 -8.18 10.96
C LEU A 64 -6.49 -8.40 12.44
N ASP A 65 -5.31 -8.95 12.74
CA ASP A 65 -4.83 -9.16 14.11
C ASP A 65 -4.66 -7.84 14.87
N GLN A 66 -4.29 -6.77 14.17
CA GLN A 66 -4.19 -5.41 14.73
C GLN A 66 -5.55 -4.67 14.81
N ALA A 67 -6.67 -5.35 14.54
CA ALA A 67 -8.02 -4.80 14.58
C ALA A 67 -8.22 -3.53 13.71
N TYR A 68 -7.56 -3.46 12.55
CA TYR A 68 -7.79 -2.37 11.59
C TYR A 68 -9.24 -2.35 11.11
N LYS A 69 -9.77 -1.13 10.88
CA LYS A 69 -11.15 -0.97 10.39
C LYS A 69 -11.30 -1.58 8.99
N PRO A 70 -12.36 -2.37 8.71
CA PRO A 70 -12.56 -3.02 7.41
C PRO A 70 -12.54 -2.07 6.20
N ARG A 71 -13.03 -0.83 6.38
CA ARG A 71 -13.01 0.21 5.33
C ARG A 71 -11.60 0.66 4.92
N SER A 72 -10.63 0.63 5.85
CA SER A 72 -9.22 0.94 5.54
C SER A 72 -8.58 -0.23 4.79
N THR A 73 -8.86 -1.46 5.21
CA THR A 73 -8.37 -2.67 4.52
C THR A 73 -8.91 -2.78 3.08
N ALA A 74 -10.20 -2.48 2.87
CA ALA A 74 -10.80 -2.48 1.54
C ALA A 74 -10.21 -1.42 0.60
N ARG A 75 -9.74 -0.28 1.13
CA ARG A 75 -9.10 0.78 0.34
C ARG A 75 -7.66 0.45 -0.05
N PHE A 76 -6.94 -0.29 0.80
CA PHE A 76 -5.58 -0.74 0.51
C PHE A 76 -5.53 -1.75 -0.65
N LEU A 77 -6.51 -2.66 -0.74
CA LEU A 77 -6.53 -3.79 -1.67
C LEU A 77 -6.36 -3.42 -3.16
N PRO A 78 -7.04 -2.41 -3.71
CA PRO A 78 -6.84 -1.99 -5.10
C PRO A 78 -5.44 -1.44 -5.38
N GLY A 79 -4.87 -0.67 -4.44
CA GLY A 79 -3.53 -0.13 -4.56
C GLY A 79 -2.46 -1.22 -4.49
N ALA A 80 -2.59 -2.13 -3.53
CA ALA A 80 -1.66 -3.25 -3.35
C ALA A 80 -1.72 -4.29 -4.48
N ARG A 81 -2.90 -4.52 -5.09
CA ARG A 81 -3.03 -5.45 -6.23
C ARG A 81 -2.50 -4.89 -7.54
N GLY A 82 -2.42 -3.57 -7.67
CA GLY A 82 -1.93 -2.92 -8.89
C GLY A 82 -0.43 -2.65 -8.88
N PHE A 83 0.17 -2.57 -7.68
CA PHE A 83 1.59 -2.37 -7.46
C PHE A 83 2.37 -3.68 -7.68
#